data_AF-A0AAV0R825-F1
#
_entry.id   AF-A0AAV0R825-F1
#
_cell.length_a   1.000
_cell.length_b   1.000
_cell.length_c   1.000
_cell.angle_alpha   90.00
_cell.angle_beta   90.00
_cell.angle_gamma   90.00
#
_symmetry.space_group_name_H-M   'P 1'
#
loop_
_entity.id
_entity.type
_entity.pdbx_description
1 polymer ?
#
loop_
_entity_poly.entity_id
_entity_poly.type
_entity_poly.pdbx_seq_one_letter_code
_entity_poly.pdbx_strand_id
1 'polypeptide(L)'
;MVFAKAWFTVSLGFFDDIYVPAHQLPQPCHQIPDPDRRYKVRWIWEYDIEDTGNPEQYNIDGLDEVKLQVLNVSFPPLPIEQQEKPFAPMLVTGSISECGLGPVSWW
;
A
#
# COMPACT_ATOMS: atom_id res chain seq x y z
N MET A 1 -0.21 -17.49 -14.87
CA MET A 1 -0.80 -16.35 -14.13
C MET A 1 0.33 -15.72 -13.33
N VAL A 2 0.99 -14.68 -13.86
CA VAL A 2 2.02 -13.98 -13.09
C VAL A 2 1.27 -13.04 -12.15
N PHE A 3 1.19 -13.38 -10.87
CA PHE A 3 0.77 -12.42 -9.87
C PHE A 3 1.82 -11.32 -9.88
N ALA A 4 1.54 -10.18 -10.50
CA ALA A 4 2.28 -8.98 -10.21
C ALA A 4 2.21 -8.82 -8.68
N LYS A 5 3.37 -8.82 -8.01
CA LYS A 5 3.43 -8.50 -6.59
C LYS A 5 2.66 -7.19 -6.42
N ALA A 6 1.51 -7.24 -5.77
CA ALA A 6 0.68 -6.06 -5.61
C ALA A 6 1.28 -5.21 -4.50
N TRP A 7 1.46 -3.92 -4.77
CA TRP A 7 1.98 -2.94 -3.83
C TRP A 7 0.89 -1.91 -3.59
N PHE A 8 0.74 -1.49 -2.34
CA PHE A 8 -0.01 -0.29 -2.02
C PHE A 8 0.91 0.91 -2.15
N THR A 9 0.53 1.88 -2.98
CA THR A 9 1.34 3.08 -3.26
C THR A 9 0.85 4.25 -2.44
N VAL A 10 1.78 4.99 -1.83
CA VAL A 10 1.48 6.20 -1.04
C VAL A 10 2.12 7.41 -1.73
N SER A 11 1.46 8.56 -1.64
CA SER A 11 1.98 9.83 -2.14
C SER A 11 2.06 10.85 -1.00
N LEU A 12 3.10 11.68 -1.03
CA LEU A 12 3.22 12.89 -0.20
C LEU A 12 2.84 14.16 -0.97
N GLY A 13 2.28 14.02 -2.18
CA GLY A 13 1.97 15.11 -3.11
C GLY A 13 3.17 15.58 -3.94
N PHE A 14 4.37 15.64 -3.35
CA PHE A 14 5.62 15.96 -4.07
C PHE A 14 6.49 14.73 -4.38
N PHE A 15 6.15 13.57 -3.81
CA PHE A 15 6.90 12.33 -3.93
C PHE A 15 5.95 11.13 -3.95
N ASP A 16 6.03 10.31 -5.00
CA ASP A 16 5.07 9.22 -5.29
C ASP A 16 5.71 7.82 -5.26
N ASP A 17 7.04 7.75 -5.17
CA ASP A 17 7.81 6.50 -5.22
C ASP A 17 7.89 5.82 -3.83
N ILE A 18 6.74 5.75 -3.14
CA ILE A 18 6.57 5.09 -1.83
C ILE A 18 5.69 3.85 -1.99
N TYR A 19 6.22 2.69 -1.58
CA TYR A 19 5.57 1.41 -1.77
C TYR A 19 5.44 0.62 -0.46
N VAL A 20 4.26 0.08 -0.21
CA VAL A 20 4.00 -0.90 0.84
C VAL A 20 3.77 -2.26 0.19
N PRO A 21 4.67 -3.24 0.39
CA PRO A 21 4.44 -4.61 -0.06
C PRO A 21 3.18 -5.21 0.60
N ALA A 22 2.48 -6.10 -0.11
CA ALA A 22 1.28 -6.77 0.44
C ALA A 22 1.49 -7.45 1.80
N HIS A 23 2.67 -8.03 2.04
CA HIS A 23 3.01 -8.69 3.31
C HIS A 23 3.32 -7.70 4.46
N GLN A 24 3.39 -6.40 4.16
CA GLN A 24 3.55 -5.30 5.12
C GLN A 24 2.24 -4.53 5.32
N LEU A 25 1.12 -5.09 4.84
CA LEU A 25 -0.23 -4.66 5.19
C LEU A 25 -0.71 -5.43 6.43
N PRO A 26 -1.69 -4.89 7.20
CA PRO A 26 -2.35 -5.64 8.26
C PRO A 26 -2.86 -7.00 7.74
N GLN A 27 -2.84 -8.03 8.57
CA GLN A 27 -3.31 -9.36 8.16
C GLN A 27 -4.54 -9.75 8.99
N PRO A 28 -5.51 -10.48 8.40
CA PRO A 28 -5.61 -10.86 6.98
C PRO A 28 -6.03 -9.70 6.05
N CYS A 29 -5.33 -9.53 4.93
CA CYS A 29 -5.69 -8.50 3.93
C CYS A 29 -5.71 -9.06 2.51
N HIS A 30 -6.68 -8.60 1.72
CA HIS A 30 -6.86 -8.99 0.34
C HIS A 30 -7.19 -7.79 -0.55
N GLN A 31 -7.00 -7.95 -1.87
CA GLN A 31 -7.30 -6.92 -2.85
C GLN A 31 -8.59 -7.24 -3.61
N ILE A 32 -9.41 -6.23 -3.85
CA ILE A 32 -10.58 -6.31 -4.73
C ILE A 32 -10.47 -5.29 -5.87
N PRO A 33 -11.05 -5.54 -7.05
CA PRO A 33 -11.17 -4.52 -8.08
C PRO A 33 -11.92 -3.30 -7.57
N ASP A 34 -11.43 -2.10 -7.90
CA ASP A 34 -12.15 -0.86 -7.63
C ASP A 34 -13.32 -0.71 -8.63
N PRO A 35 -14.58 -0.62 -8.18
CA PRO A 35 -15.75 -0.53 -9.04
C PRO A 35 -15.78 0.76 -9.85
N ASP A 36 -15.21 1.85 -9.31
CA ASP A 36 -15.21 3.17 -9.93
C ASP A 36 -13.96 3.41 -10.79
N ARG A 37 -12.90 2.62 -10.56
CA ARG A 37 -11.60 2.78 -11.22
C ARG A 37 -11.11 1.45 -11.80
N ARG A 38 -11.45 1.21 -13.08
CA ARG A 38 -11.19 -0.03 -13.85
C ARG A 38 -9.77 -0.61 -13.76
N TYR A 39 -8.76 0.20 -13.47
CA TYR A 39 -7.35 -0.22 -13.39
C TYR A 39 -6.74 -0.07 -11.98
N LYS A 40 -7.57 0.17 -10.96
CA LYS A 40 -7.14 0.24 -9.56
C LYS A 40 -7.75 -0.91 -8.76
N VAL A 41 -7.07 -1.21 -7.65
CA VAL A 41 -7.55 -2.16 -6.64
C VAL A 41 -7.75 -1.41 -5.33
N ARG A 42 -8.69 -1.90 -4.53
CA ARG A 42 -8.83 -1.51 -3.13
C ARG A 42 -8.31 -2.64 -2.26
N TRP A 43 -7.58 -2.29 -1.21
CA TRP A 43 -7.15 -3.25 -0.22
C TRP A 43 -8.18 -3.28 0.91
N ILE A 44 -8.54 -4.48 1.35
CA ILE A 44 -9.48 -4.71 2.45
C ILE A 44 -8.72 -5.44 3.54
N TRP A 45 -8.72 -4.86 4.74
CA TRP A 45 -8.28 -5.56 5.95
C TRP A 45 -9.49 -6.17 6.64
N GLU A 46 -9.44 -7.48 6.86
CA GLU A 46 -10.44 -8.21 7.64
C GLU A 46 -9.98 -8.24 9.10
N TYR A 47 -10.60 -7.41 9.94
CA TYR A 47 -10.31 -7.35 11.36
C TYR A 47 -11.27 -8.28 12.12
N ASP A 48 -10.72 -9.32 12.74
CA ASP A 48 -11.52 -10.25 13.53
C ASP A 48 -11.84 -9.64 14.90
N ILE A 49 -13.13 -9.54 15.20
CA ILE A 49 -13.63 -9.12 16.50
C ILE A 49 -14.10 -10.38 17.20
N GLU A 50 -13.31 -10.82 18.20
CA GLU A 50 -13.44 -12.11 18.89
C GLU A 50 -14.89 -12.43 19.35
N ASP A 51 -15.70 -11.40 19.61
CA ASP A 51 -17.07 -11.52 20.14
C ASP A 51 -18.19 -11.56 19.09
N THR A 52 -17.92 -11.22 17.82
CA THR A 52 -18.99 -11.03 16.80
C THR A 52 -19.12 -12.21 15.85
N GLY A 53 -18.09 -13.05 15.74
CA GLY A 53 -18.04 -14.22 14.85
C GLY A 53 -18.03 -13.90 13.35
N ASN A 54 -18.00 -12.62 12.97
CA ASN A 54 -17.82 -12.14 11.61
C ASN A 54 -16.74 -11.05 11.61
N PRO A 55 -15.72 -11.13 10.74
CA PRO A 55 -14.70 -10.09 10.64
C PRO A 55 -15.29 -8.81 10.06
N GLU A 56 -14.94 -7.68 10.64
CA GLU A 56 -15.23 -6.37 10.05
C GLU A 56 -14.25 -6.07 8.92
N GLN A 57 -14.71 -5.34 7.91
CA GLN A 57 -13.92 -5.00 6.74
C GLN A 57 -13.55 -3.52 6.74
N TYR A 58 -12.25 -3.25 6.77
CA TYR A 58 -11.69 -1.91 6.72
C TYR A 58 -11.05 -1.67 5.36
N ASN A 59 -11.52 -0.62 4.67
CA ASN A 59 -11.02 -0.26 3.34
C ASN A 59 -9.73 0.57 3.45
N ILE A 60 -8.78 0.27 2.58
CA ILE A 60 -7.61 1.09 2.27
C ILE A 60 -7.74 1.46 0.79
N ASP A 61 -8.53 2.50 0.51
CA ASP A 61 -8.90 2.96 -0.83
C ASP A 61 -8.03 4.13 -1.34
N GLY A 62 -7.15 4.65 -0.49
CA GLY A 62 -6.25 5.77 -0.80
C GLY A 62 -6.96 7.12 -0.81
N LEU A 63 -8.12 7.26 -0.18
CA LEU A 63 -8.76 8.55 0.07
C LEU A 63 -8.28 9.19 1.39
N ASP A 64 -7.95 8.35 2.38
CA ASP A 64 -7.50 8.79 3.69
C ASP A 64 -5.99 9.06 3.74
N GLU A 65 -5.59 9.98 4.63
CA GLU A 65 -4.19 10.10 5.06
C GLU A 65 -3.74 8.81 5.77
N VAL A 66 -2.51 8.37 5.52
CA VAL A 66 -1.98 7.11 6.05
C VAL A 66 -0.74 7.36 6.89
N LYS A 67 -0.72 6.83 8.13
CA LYS A 67 0.48 6.72 8.95
C LYS A 67 1.26 5.48 8.53
N LEU A 68 2.51 5.66 8.13
CA LEU A 68 3.38 4.62 7.62
C LEU A 68 4.71 4.59 8.37
N GLN A 69 5.20 3.39 8.66
CA GLN A 69 6.57 3.18 9.11
C GLN A 69 7.47 2.99 7.89
N VAL A 70 8.52 3.82 7.76
CA VAL A 70 9.54 3.63 6.73
C VAL A 70 10.44 2.46 7.13
N LEU A 71 10.55 1.45 6.27
CA LEU A 71 11.41 0.29 6.48
C LEU A 71 12.75 0.43 5.76
N ASN A 72 12.74 1.00 4.56
CA ASN A 72 13.94 1.17 3.75
C ASN A 72 13.83 2.34 2.78
N VAL A 73 14.98 2.93 2.46
CA VAL A 73 15.15 3.96 1.43
C VAL A 73 16.28 3.51 0.53
N SER A 74 16.02 3.42 -0.78
CA SER A 74 17.00 2.97 -1.76
C SER A 74 17.16 3.97 -2.90
N PHE A 75 18.39 4.07 -3.40
CA PHE A 75 18.77 4.94 -4.50
C PHE A 75 19.31 4.07 -5.63
N PRO A 76 18.45 3.63 -6.56
CA PRO A 76 18.89 2.80 -7.68
C PRO A 76 19.95 3.55 -8.52
N PRO A 77 20.89 2.83 -9.15
CA PRO A 77 21.86 3.45 -10.02
C PRO A 77 21.18 4.11 -11.22
N LEU A 78 21.75 5.22 -11.69
CA LEU A 78 21.24 5.93 -12.86
C LEU A 78 21.20 4.98 -14.07
N PRO A 79 20.06 4.90 -14.77
CA PRO A 79 19.96 4.06 -15.94
C PRO A 79 20.83 4.64 -17.05
N ILE A 80 21.65 3.78 -17.66
CA ILE A 80 22.53 4.16 -18.78
C ILE A 80 21.70 4.41 -20.05
N GLU A 81 20.59 3.70 -20.19
CA GLU A 81 19.64 3.83 -21.30
C GLU A 81 18.34 4.45 -20.83
N GLN A 82 17.77 5.33 -21.67
CA GLN A 82 16.52 6.00 -21.38
C GLN A 82 15.36 5.00 -21.57
N GLN A 83 14.73 4.62 -20.47
CA GLN A 83 13.53 3.76 -20.49
C GLN A 83 12.29 4.58 -20.82
N GLU A 84 11.25 3.96 -21.39
CA GLU A 84 9.97 4.61 -21.67
C GLU A 84 9.26 5.10 -20.39
N LYS A 85 9.54 4.46 -19.25
CA LYS A 85 9.02 4.88 -17.94
C LYS A 85 9.99 5.84 -17.24
N PRO A 86 9.48 6.88 -16.55
CA PRO A 86 10.31 7.73 -15.72
C PRO A 86 11.13 6.91 -14.72
N PHE A 87 12.41 7.25 -14.60
CA PHE A 87 13.29 6.66 -13.61
C PHE A 87 12.99 7.26 -12.23
N ALA A 88 12.75 6.42 -11.24
CA ALA A 88 12.60 6.80 -9.84
C ALA A 88 13.98 6.81 -9.15
N PRO A 89 14.62 7.97 -8.94
CA PRO A 89 15.96 8.05 -8.36
C PRO A 89 16.01 7.70 -6.86
N MET A 90 14.86 7.70 -6.21
CA MET A 90 14.68 7.36 -4.80
C MET A 90 13.42 6.51 -4.69
N LEU A 91 13.53 5.38 -3.99
CA LEU A 91 12.43 4.46 -3.72
C LEU A 91 12.34 4.27 -2.21
N VAL A 92 11.16 4.49 -1.66
CA VAL A 92 10.87 4.26 -0.24
C VAL A 92 9.97 3.04 -0.13
N THR A 93 10.33 2.11 0.76
CA THR A 93 9.44 1.01 1.12
C THR A 93 9.05 1.11 2.59
N GLY A 94 7.77 0.92 2.88
CA GLY A 94 7.25 1.01 4.24
C GLY A 94 6.32 -0.12 4.62
N SER A 95 5.80 -0.02 5.83
CA SER A 95 4.82 -0.93 6.42
C SER A 95 3.70 -0.15 7.11
N ILE A 96 2.51 -0.77 7.12
CA ILE A 96 1.36 -0.35 7.91
C ILE A 96 0.77 -1.54 8.71
N SER A 97 1.57 -2.59 8.95
CA SER A 97 1.12 -3.81 9.65
C SER A 97 1.03 -3.68 11.17
N GLU A 98 1.72 -2.70 11.76
CA GLU A 98 1.81 -2.52 13.21
C GLU A 98 0.67 -1.65 13.76
N CYS A 99 0.36 -1.80 15.06
CA CYS A 99 -0.64 -0.99 15.75
C CYS A 99 -0.33 0.52 15.66
N GLY A 100 -1.36 1.34 15.42
CA GLY A 100 -1.23 2.79 15.26
C GLY A 100 -0.78 3.26 13.87
N LEU A 101 -0.57 2.34 12.93
CA LEU A 101 -0.31 2.62 11.51
C LEU A 101 -1.58 2.41 10.66
N GLY A 102 -1.47 2.73 9.37
CA GLY A 102 -2.59 2.66 8.42
C GLY A 102 -3.33 3.99 8.29
N PRO A 103 -4.52 3.99 7.65
CA PRO A 103 -5.40 5.14 7.58
C PRO A 103 -5.60 5.81 8.94
N VAL A 104 -5.48 7.14 8.97
CA VAL A 104 -5.66 7.94 10.19
C VAL A 104 -7.07 7.79 10.74
N SER A 105 -8.06 7.55 9.86
CA SER A 105 -9.46 7.32 10.20
C SER A 105 -9.72 6.07 11.06
N TRP A 106 -8.74 5.17 11.20
CA TRP A 106 -8.85 3.96 12.03
C TRP A 106 -8.60 4.20 13.53
N TRP A 107 -8.05 5.37 13.91
CA TRP A 107 -7.60 5.70 15.26
C TRP A 107 -8.16 7.03 15.75
#